data_AF-A0A496RT93-F1
#
_entry.id   AF-A0A496RT93-F1
#
_cell.length_a   1.000
_cell.length_b   1.000
_cell.length_c   1.000
_cell.angle_alpha   90.00
_cell.angle_beta   90.00
_cell.angle_gamma   90.00
#
_symmetry.space_group_name_H-M   'P 1'
#
loop_
_entity.id
_entity.type
_entity.pdbx_description
1 polymer ?
#
loop_
_entity_poly.entity_id
_entity_poly.type
_entity_poly.pdbx_seq_one_letter_code
_entity_poly.pdbx_strand_id
1 'polypeptide(L)'
;AAAQAALKTIVSAQVSYHTSYNTYTDLTTLGNQTPPYIDSALASGTKQGYSFSMVSNNTTTFCASAVPVNAGVTGNRCFCVTDDGIVRYDATSGCGAPADRAACQGWTATE
;
A
#
# COMPACT_ATOMS: atom_id res chain seq x y z
N ALA A 1 10.44 3.73 -7.65
CA ALA A 1 11.27 2.69 -7.03
C ALA A 1 10.97 2.51 -5.53
N ALA A 2 11.30 3.46 -4.64
CA ALA A 2 11.14 3.25 -3.19
C ALA A 2 9.69 2.96 -2.74
N ALA A 3 8.71 3.72 -3.24
CA ALA A 3 7.30 3.50 -2.90
C ALA A 3 6.76 2.14 -3.38
N GLN A 4 7.13 1.71 -4.59
CA GLN A 4 6.74 0.41 -5.13
C GLN A 4 7.34 -0.74 -4.30
N ALA A 5 8.60 -0.63 -3.88
CA ALA A 5 9.25 -1.63 -3.04
C ALA A 5 8.53 -1.76 -1.68
N ALA A 6 8.19 -0.62 -1.05
CA ALA A 6 7.41 -0.60 0.18
C ALA A 6 6.02 -1.25 0.01
N LEU A 7 5.32 -0.96 -1.10
CA LEU A 7 4.04 -1.62 -1.41
C LEU A 7 4.20 -3.13 -1.58
N LYS A 8 5.25 -3.60 -2.27
CA LYS A 8 5.55 -5.03 -2.38
C LYS A 8 5.82 -5.67 -1.01
N THR A 9 6.51 -4.98 -0.11
CA THR A 9 6.68 -5.43 1.28
C THR A 9 5.33 -5.56 2.00
N ILE A 10 4.42 -4.60 1.82
CA ILE A 10 3.06 -4.66 2.39
C ILE A 10 2.31 -5.87 1.84
N VAL A 11 2.38 -6.15 0.53
CA VAL A 11 1.74 -7.35 -0.07
C VAL A 11 2.27 -8.63 0.59
N SER A 12 3.59 -8.79 0.69
CA SER A 12 4.18 -9.98 1.32
C SER A 12 3.77 -10.15 2.79
N ALA A 13 3.70 -9.04 3.53
CA ALA A 13 3.23 -9.03 4.92
C ALA A 13 1.75 -9.40 5.04
N GLN A 14 0.89 -8.84 4.19
CA GLN A 14 -0.53 -9.16 4.11
C GLN A 14 -0.76 -10.63 3.79
N VAL A 15 -0.04 -11.18 2.80
CA VAL A 15 -0.15 -12.60 2.42
C VAL A 15 0.28 -13.49 3.59
N SER A 16 1.38 -13.17 4.27
CA SER A 16 1.86 -13.94 5.44
C SER A 16 0.89 -13.88 6.62
N TYR A 17 0.24 -12.73 6.83
CA TYR A 17 -0.80 -12.60 7.85
C TYR A 17 -2.07 -13.37 7.43
N HIS A 18 -2.47 -13.29 6.16
CA HIS A 18 -3.61 -13.99 5.61
C HIS A 18 -3.45 -15.51 5.68
N THR A 19 -2.25 -16.07 5.48
CA THR A 19 -2.02 -17.51 5.66
C THR A 19 -2.20 -17.97 7.11
N SER A 20 -2.01 -17.08 8.09
CA SER A 20 -2.13 -17.41 9.52
C SER A 20 -3.53 -17.13 10.08
N TYR A 21 -4.19 -16.06 9.62
CA TYR A 21 -5.45 -15.55 10.19
C TYR A 21 -6.62 -15.56 9.22
N ASN A 22 -6.40 -15.96 7.96
CA ASN A 22 -7.40 -16.02 6.90
C ASN A 22 -8.15 -14.69 6.68
N THR A 23 -7.48 -13.56 6.96
CA THR A 23 -7.99 -12.20 6.78
C THR A 23 -6.86 -11.23 6.48
N TYR A 24 -7.15 -10.11 5.80
CA TYR A 24 -6.23 -8.98 5.68
C TYR A 24 -6.49 -7.95 6.78
N THR A 25 -5.47 -7.17 7.15
CA THR A 25 -5.53 -6.26 8.32
C THR A 25 -4.70 -5.01 8.14
N ASP A 26 -5.00 -3.92 8.83
CA ASP A 26 -4.33 -2.62 8.71
C ASP A 26 -2.81 -2.65 8.91
N LEU A 27 -2.13 -1.64 8.35
CA LEU A 27 -0.68 -1.48 8.47
C LEU A 27 -0.22 -1.42 9.94
N THR A 28 -1.00 -0.77 10.79
CA THR A 28 -0.73 -0.68 12.22
C THR A 28 -0.77 -2.06 12.89
N THR A 29 -1.74 -2.90 12.53
CA THR A 29 -1.86 -4.26 13.04
C THR A 29 -0.67 -5.11 12.61
N LEU A 30 -0.27 -5.03 11.33
CA LEU A 30 0.90 -5.74 10.81
C LEU A 30 2.21 -5.32 11.51
N GLY A 31 2.34 -4.03 11.86
CA GLY A 31 3.48 -3.50 12.60
C GLY A 31 3.48 -3.81 14.10
N ASN A 32 2.32 -4.12 14.67
CA ASN A 32 2.17 -4.48 16.08
C ASN A 32 2.24 -5.99 16.35
N GLN A 33 2.39 -6.83 15.32
CA GLN A 33 2.60 -8.27 15.53
C GLN A 33 3.97 -8.56 16.16
N THR A 34 4.09 -9.72 16.81
CA THR A 34 5.33 -10.17 17.44
C THR A 34 5.74 -11.52 16.86
N PRO A 35 6.73 -11.59 15.94
CA PRO A 35 7.51 -10.49 15.36
C PRO A 35 6.72 -9.63 14.35
N PRO A 36 7.11 -8.35 14.14
CA PRO A 36 6.40 -7.45 13.24
C PRO A 36 6.61 -7.85 11.77
N TYR A 37 5.54 -7.82 10.98
CA TYR A 37 5.60 -8.17 9.55
C TYR A 37 6.12 -7.02 8.68
N ILE A 38 5.96 -5.78 9.14
CA ILE A 38 6.43 -4.57 8.46
C ILE A 38 7.21 -3.68 9.42
N ASP A 39 8.05 -2.83 8.85
CA ASP A 39 8.83 -1.84 9.58
C ASP A 39 7.94 -0.77 10.24
N SER A 40 8.35 -0.23 11.38
CA SER A 40 7.55 0.73 12.16
C SER A 40 7.23 2.01 11.40
N ALA A 41 8.10 2.45 10.48
CA ALA A 41 7.82 3.60 9.60
C ALA A 41 6.72 3.30 8.57
N LEU A 42 6.65 2.05 8.09
CA LEU A 42 5.54 1.61 7.22
C LEU A 42 4.24 1.50 8.03
N ALA A 43 4.33 0.97 9.24
CA ALA A 43 3.19 0.86 10.16
C ALA A 43 2.65 2.23 10.59
N SER A 44 3.50 3.26 10.70
CA SER A 44 3.10 4.64 10.96
C SER A 44 2.52 5.35 9.73
N GLY A 45 2.52 4.71 8.56
CA GLY A 45 1.92 5.24 7.33
C GLY A 45 2.73 6.31 6.62
N THR A 46 4.03 6.49 6.90
CA THR A 46 4.88 7.42 6.14
C THR A 46 6.32 6.92 6.03
N LYS A 47 6.82 6.76 4.81
CA LYS A 47 8.21 6.34 4.56
C LYS A 47 8.76 6.95 3.26
N GLN A 48 10.00 7.42 3.29
CA GLN A 48 10.71 7.96 2.12
C GLN A 48 9.95 9.05 1.35
N GLY A 49 9.20 9.92 2.05
CA GLY A 49 8.43 11.01 1.44
C GLY A 49 7.10 10.60 0.78
N TYR A 50 6.67 9.35 1.00
CA TYR A 50 5.35 8.83 0.63
C TYR A 50 4.57 8.45 1.88
N SER A 51 3.28 8.75 1.90
CA SER A 51 2.33 8.26 2.89
C SER A 51 1.67 6.98 2.39
N PHE A 52 1.68 5.96 3.22
CA PHE A 52 1.10 4.65 2.97
C PHE A 52 -0.17 4.50 3.78
N SER A 53 -1.25 4.07 3.15
CA SER A 53 -2.51 3.80 3.83
C SER A 53 -3.21 2.58 3.24
N MET A 54 -3.88 1.83 4.11
CA MET A 54 -4.84 0.82 3.70
C MET A 54 -6.16 1.48 3.37
N VAL A 55 -6.54 1.38 2.09
CA VAL A 55 -7.77 1.95 1.54
C VAL A 55 -8.95 1.04 1.85
N SER A 56 -8.73 -0.27 1.68
CA SER A 56 -9.73 -1.27 1.98
C SER A 56 -9.06 -2.57 2.38
N ASN A 57 -9.65 -3.27 3.33
CA ASN A 57 -9.18 -4.56 3.81
C ASN A 57 -10.36 -5.41 4.25
N ASN A 58 -10.34 -6.65 3.80
CA ASN A 58 -11.42 -7.61 3.98
C ASN A 58 -10.80 -8.97 4.31
N THR A 59 -11.64 -9.99 4.44
CA THR A 59 -11.14 -11.36 4.52
C THR A 59 -10.54 -11.85 3.21
N THR A 60 -11.02 -11.36 2.06
CA THR A 60 -10.65 -11.86 0.72
C THR A 60 -9.85 -10.89 -0.13
N THR A 61 -9.94 -9.59 0.14
CA THR A 61 -9.32 -8.54 -0.68
C THR A 61 -8.64 -7.51 0.19
N PHE A 62 -7.66 -6.82 -0.40
CA PHE A 62 -7.10 -5.61 0.19
C PHE A 62 -6.69 -4.61 -0.90
N CYS A 63 -6.58 -3.36 -0.51
CA CYS A 63 -6.04 -2.28 -1.32
C CYS A 63 -5.18 -1.40 -0.43
N ALA A 64 -3.90 -1.30 -0.77
CA ALA A 64 -2.98 -0.37 -0.15
C ALA A 64 -2.58 0.71 -1.16
N SER A 65 -2.37 1.91 -0.66
CA SER A 65 -1.99 3.08 -1.46
C SER A 65 -0.73 3.72 -0.93
N ALA A 66 0.02 4.34 -1.83
CA ALA A 66 1.19 5.16 -1.54
C ALA A 66 1.06 6.48 -2.28
N VAL A 67 0.81 7.55 -1.53
CA VAL A 67 0.66 8.91 -2.06
C VAL A 67 1.86 9.76 -1.65
N PRO A 68 2.40 10.62 -2.52
CA PRO A 68 3.50 11.51 -2.15
C PRO A 68 3.03 12.52 -1.09
N VAL A 69 3.81 12.72 -0.03
CA VAL A 69 3.46 13.67 1.06
C VAL A 69 3.43 15.12 0.55
N ASN A 70 4.36 15.49 -0.33
CA ASN A 70 4.33 16.76 -1.04
C ASN A 70 4.28 16.51 -2.55
N ALA A 71 3.07 16.60 -3.11
CA ALA A 71 2.85 16.56 -4.55
C ALA A 71 3.69 17.65 -5.24
N GLY A 72 4.55 17.26 -6.19
CA GLY A 72 5.44 18.19 -6.89
C GLY A 72 6.82 18.40 -6.26
N VAL A 73 7.08 17.88 -5.04
CA VAL A 73 8.39 17.98 -4.36
C VAL A 73 8.97 16.60 -4.05
N THR A 74 8.17 15.68 -3.48
CA THR A 74 8.63 14.32 -3.12
C THR A 74 8.18 13.25 -4.12
N GLY A 75 7.25 13.59 -5.02
CA GLY A 75 6.80 12.74 -6.12
C GLY A 75 5.61 13.34 -6.86
N ASN A 76 5.49 13.02 -8.16
CA ASN A 76 4.32 13.39 -8.97
C ASN A 76 3.35 12.22 -9.18
N ARG A 77 3.76 10.99 -8.85
CA ARG A 77 2.98 9.78 -9.13
C ARG A 77 2.52 9.15 -7.83
N CYS A 78 1.26 8.73 -7.80
CA CYS A 78 0.76 7.86 -6.75
C CYS A 78 0.91 6.41 -7.16
N PHE A 79 0.93 5.53 -6.17
CA PHE A 79 0.94 4.11 -6.40
C PHE A 79 -0.15 3.44 -5.57
N CYS A 80 -0.65 2.32 -6.05
CA CYS A 80 -1.56 1.48 -5.31
C CYS A 80 -1.26 0.01 -5.62
N VAL A 81 -1.62 -0.87 -4.70
CA VAL A 81 -1.49 -2.31 -4.87
C VAL A 81 -2.68 -2.99 -4.21
N THR A 82 -3.08 -4.10 -4.79
CA THR A 82 -4.25 -4.89 -4.39
C THR A 82 -3.84 -6.33 -4.10
N ASP A 83 -4.80 -7.16 -3.70
CA ASP A 83 -4.62 -8.60 -3.49
C ASP A 83 -4.08 -9.38 -4.70
N ASP A 84 -4.17 -8.82 -5.91
CA ASP A 84 -3.53 -9.41 -7.10
C ASP A 84 -2.01 -9.24 -7.14
N GLY A 85 -1.42 -8.44 -6.24
CA GLY A 85 0.02 -8.23 -6.13
C GLY A 85 0.62 -7.33 -7.21
N ILE A 86 -0.17 -6.82 -8.15
CA ILE A 86 0.29 -5.90 -9.19
C ILE A 86 0.26 -4.47 -8.65
N VAL A 87 1.43 -3.84 -8.62
CA VAL A 87 1.54 -2.42 -8.30
C VAL A 87 1.10 -1.61 -9.52
N ARG A 88 0.20 -0.67 -9.29
CA ARG A 88 -0.31 0.27 -10.28
C ARG A 88 0.04 1.69 -9.87
N TYR A 89 0.04 2.61 -10.83
CA TYR A 89 0.36 4.01 -10.61
C TYR A 89 -0.60 4.94 -11.33
N ASP A 90 -0.79 6.10 -10.72
CA ASP A 90 -1.45 7.25 -11.33
C ASP A 90 -0.40 8.34 -11.56
N ALA A 91 -0.33 8.83 -12.80
CA ALA A 91 0.60 9.89 -13.20
C ALA A 91 0.06 11.30 -12.95
N THR A 92 -1.17 11.42 -12.45
CA THR A 92 -1.81 12.69 -12.14
C THR A 92 -1.10 13.35 -10.96
N SER A 93 -0.52 14.54 -11.20
CA SER A 93 0.11 15.33 -10.15
C SER A 93 -0.90 15.68 -9.05
N GLY A 94 -0.58 15.34 -7.81
CA GLY A 94 -1.48 15.58 -6.67
C GLY A 94 -2.63 14.59 -6.54
N CYS A 95 -2.51 13.42 -7.19
CA CYS A 95 -3.47 12.35 -6.96
C CYS A 95 -3.54 11.97 -5.46
N GLY A 96 -4.73 11.58 -5.02
CA GLY A 96 -4.97 11.06 -3.67
C GLY A 96 -4.92 9.53 -3.61
N ALA A 97 -5.24 8.96 -2.45
CA ALA A 97 -5.45 7.53 -2.36
C ALA A 97 -6.64 7.14 -3.27
N PRO A 98 -6.62 5.97 -3.93
CA PRO A 98 -7.77 5.48 -4.67
C PRO A 98 -8.96 5.35 -3.71
N ALA A 99 -10.18 5.52 -4.22
CA ALA A 99 -11.38 5.40 -3.41
C ALA A 99 -11.60 3.97 -2.90
N ASP A 100 -11.23 2.97 -3.70
CA ASP A 100 -11.40 1.56 -3.42
C ASP A 100 -10.45 0.69 -4.27
N ARG A 101 -10.55 -0.63 -4.08
CA ARG A 101 -9.84 -1.64 -4.88
C ARG A 101 -10.11 -1.50 -6.38
N ALA A 102 -11.35 -1.22 -6.78
CA ALA A 102 -11.71 -1.14 -8.20
C ALA A 102 -11.05 0.08 -8.88
N ALA A 103 -11.05 1.23 -8.20
CA ALA A 103 -10.34 2.43 -8.64
C ALA A 103 -8.84 2.15 -8.78
N CYS A 104 -8.23 1.46 -7.80
CA CYS A 104 -6.83 1.06 -7.91
C CYS A 104 -6.58 0.16 -9.13
N GLN A 105 -7.45 -0.82 -9.39
CA GLN A 105 -7.29 -1.72 -10.54
C GLN A 105 -7.43 -1.02 -11.89
N GLY A 106 -8.13 0.11 -11.95
CA GLY A 106 -8.22 0.97 -13.12
C GLY A 106 -6.97 1.81 -13.39
N TRP A 107 -6.01 1.87 -12.47
CA TRP A 107 -4.75 2.60 -12.66
C TRP A 107 -3.78 1.86 -13.59
N THR A 108 -2.75 2.57 -14.05
CA THR A 108 -1.77 2.00 -14.98
C THR A 108 -0.87 1.00 -14.24
N ALA A 109 -0.78 -0.24 -14.70
CA ALA A 109 0.12 -1.22 -14.11
C ALA A 109 1.59 -0.81 -14.30
N THR A 110 2.41 -0.91 -13.25
CA THR A 110 3.86 -0.82 -13.38
C THR A 110 4.39 -2.19 -13.75
N GLU A 111 5.09 -2.28 -14.88
CA GLU A 111 5.81 -3.49 -15.31
C GLU A 111 6.83 -3.98 -14.27
#